data_AF-A0A2X4PFH5-F1
#
_entry.id   AF-A0A2X4PFH5-F1
#
_cell.length_a   1.000
_cell.length_b   1.000
_cell.length_c   1.000
_cell.angle_alpha   90.00
_cell.angle_beta   90.00
_cell.angle_gamma   90.00
#
_symmetry.space_group_name_H-M   'P 1'
#
loop_
_entity.id
_entity.type
_entity.pdbx_description
1 polymer ?
#
loop_
_entity_poly.entity_id
_entity_poly.type
_entity_poly.pdbx_seq_one_letter_code
_entity_poly.pdbx_strand_id
1 'polypeptide(L)'
;MTADQLRKSILQQAIQGKLVPQDPNDEPASVLLERIREEKARLVKEKKIKKEKNPSIIFRGEDNSHYEKFTLTGEIKCIDDEIPFDLPKGWEWCRIKDICQMQAGKNISASEILEEKNLEYQYRCIGGNGLRGYVKLYNTEGHFSIVGRQGALCGCLNIEEGRFYATEHAVIVDTWGIITPLFMYYILTALNLNQYSTATAQPGLSVAKIIETPFPLPPLSEQQRIVAKIEELMPLVEHYGKAQSELEALNSNIREQLKKSVLQYAIEGKLVPQCEEDGTAEDLLLEIQAKKQRLYAEGKLKKKDLVHSTIFRGEDNKYFEKKGEEIICIDEEIPFDIPNSWKWVRLADLSVFLSRGKSPKYSDIKQIPVFAQKCNLKSGGISLDEVKFLDASTLPKWKDEYKLRHQDILVNSTGTGTVGRVGVFSESLLGDYPFIVPDSHISVVRLSSACNPLYIFEVLSSYAVQNYIEDNLAGSTNQKELYIGTLGRVLLPLPPLAEQKKIVHKIEEVASIMSR
;
A
#
# COMPACT_ATOMS: atom_id res chain seq x y z
N MET A 1 18.22 6.26 3.15
CA MET A 1 17.72 7.60 2.75
C MET A 1 16.70 7.39 1.64
N THR A 2 15.49 7.93 1.76
CA THR A 2 14.46 7.82 0.70
C THR A 2 14.79 8.75 -0.47
N ALA A 3 14.17 8.51 -1.64
CA ALA A 3 14.34 9.40 -2.80
C ALA A 3 13.99 10.86 -2.49
N ASP A 4 12.93 11.10 -1.72
CA ASP A 4 12.53 12.44 -1.27
C ASP A 4 13.58 13.10 -0.36
N GLN A 5 14.19 12.33 0.55
CA GLN A 5 15.26 12.83 1.40
C GLN A 5 16.50 13.20 0.57
N LEU A 6 16.85 12.38 -0.43
CA LEU A 6 17.95 12.66 -1.35
C LEU A 6 17.68 13.91 -2.19
N ARG A 7 16.47 14.06 -2.74
CA ARG A 7 16.04 15.26 -3.47
C ARG A 7 16.21 16.52 -2.63
N LYS A 8 15.70 16.52 -1.39
CA LYS A 8 15.83 17.65 -0.46
C LYS A 8 17.30 17.94 -0.14
N SER A 9 18.12 16.92 0.03
CA SER A 9 19.54 17.08 0.32
C SER A 9 20.30 17.73 -0.85
N ILE A 10 20.04 17.34 -2.09
CA ILE A 10 20.63 17.94 -3.30
C ILE A 10 20.28 19.42 -3.39
N LEU A 11 19.00 19.75 -3.23
CA LEU A 11 18.52 21.14 -3.27
C LEU A 11 19.11 21.97 -2.13
N GLN A 12 19.26 21.40 -0.93
CA GLN A 12 19.92 22.06 0.20
C GLN A 12 21.40 22.34 -0.07
N GLN A 13 22.11 21.41 -0.71
CA GLN A 13 23.50 21.63 -1.11
C GLN A 13 23.62 22.72 -2.19
N ALA A 14 22.63 22.86 -3.07
CA ALA A 14 22.58 23.93 -4.06
C ALA A 14 22.53 25.31 -3.40
N ILE A 15 21.63 25.52 -2.42
CA ILE A 15 21.48 26.83 -1.76
C ILE A 15 22.67 27.20 -0.85
N GLN A 16 23.46 26.22 -0.43
CA GLN A 16 24.65 26.43 0.40
C GLN A 16 25.93 26.58 -0.44
N GLY A 17 25.85 26.54 -1.77
CA GLY A 17 27.02 26.57 -2.66
C GLY A 17 27.93 25.36 -2.53
N LYS A 18 27.38 24.21 -2.14
CA LYS A 18 28.11 22.94 -1.94
C LYS A 18 27.86 21.92 -3.04
N LEU A 19 26.91 22.17 -3.94
CA LEU A 19 26.52 21.22 -4.99
C LEU A 19 27.53 21.16 -6.14
N VAL A 20 28.18 22.28 -6.45
CA VAL A 20 29.16 22.39 -7.53
C VAL A 20 30.45 23.06 -7.03
N PRO A 21 31.61 22.83 -7.66
CA PRO A 21 32.84 23.53 -7.32
C PRO A 21 32.72 25.05 -7.52
N GLN A 22 33.30 25.81 -6.58
CA GLN A 22 33.44 27.26 -6.64
C GLN A 22 34.55 27.64 -7.63
N ASP A 23 34.32 28.64 -8.49
CA ASP A 23 35.33 29.18 -9.42
C ASP A 23 35.72 30.61 -9.01
N PRO A 24 36.97 30.87 -8.59
CA PRO A 24 37.40 32.20 -8.18
C PRO A 24 37.42 33.24 -9.33
N ASN A 25 37.30 32.81 -10.59
CA ASN A 25 37.24 33.70 -11.75
C ASN A 25 35.80 34.10 -12.11
N ASP A 26 34.79 33.51 -11.48
CA ASP A 26 33.42 33.92 -11.69
C ASP A 26 33.22 35.38 -11.25
N GLU A 27 32.44 36.12 -12.04
CA GLU A 27 32.02 37.45 -11.69
C GLU A 27 31.17 37.41 -10.40
N PRO A 28 31.55 38.14 -9.34
CA PRO A 28 30.90 38.03 -8.05
C PRO A 28 29.43 38.48 -8.12
N ALA A 29 28.59 37.90 -7.27
CA ALA A 29 27.16 38.20 -7.21
C ALA A 29 26.87 39.68 -6.89
N SER A 30 27.81 40.41 -6.29
CA SER A 30 27.71 41.86 -6.07
C SER A 30 27.56 42.63 -7.39
N VAL A 31 28.30 42.25 -8.44
CA VAL A 31 28.18 42.85 -9.79
C VAL A 31 26.85 42.48 -10.44
N LEU A 32 26.38 41.24 -10.22
CA LEU A 32 25.05 40.82 -10.68
C LEU A 32 23.94 41.66 -10.01
N LEU A 33 24.02 41.92 -8.71
CA LEU A 33 23.08 42.77 -8.00
C LEU A 33 23.07 44.20 -8.52
N GLU A 34 24.24 44.75 -8.88
CA GLU A 34 24.32 46.07 -9.51
C GLU A 34 23.57 46.11 -10.85
N ARG A 35 23.79 45.12 -11.73
CA ARG A 35 23.04 44.99 -13.00
C ARG A 35 21.53 44.90 -12.78
N ILE A 36 21.11 44.14 -11.78
CA ILE A 36 19.68 44.01 -11.43
C ILE A 36 19.11 45.36 -10.97
N ARG A 37 19.85 46.12 -10.15
CA ARG A 37 19.42 47.45 -9.69
C ARG A 37 19.30 48.43 -10.86
N GLU A 38 20.25 48.42 -11.79
CA GLU A 38 20.19 49.26 -13.00
C GLU A 38 18.98 48.93 -13.87
N GLU A 39 18.71 47.64 -14.09
CA GLU A 39 17.56 47.18 -14.85
C GLU A 39 16.24 47.54 -14.15
N LYS A 40 16.13 47.33 -12.83
CA LYS A 40 14.98 47.79 -12.04
C LYS A 40 14.77 49.30 -12.19
N ALA A 41 15.83 50.10 -12.11
CA ALA A 41 15.74 51.55 -12.26
C ALA A 41 15.23 51.94 -13.65
N ARG A 42 15.69 51.25 -14.71
CA ARG A 42 15.20 51.42 -16.09
C ARG A 42 13.71 51.09 -16.18
N LEU A 43 13.28 49.94 -15.68
CA LEU A 43 11.87 49.50 -15.73
C LEU A 43 10.93 50.40 -14.92
N VAL A 44 11.40 50.96 -13.80
CA VAL A 44 10.64 51.97 -13.03
C VAL A 44 10.48 53.26 -13.85
N LYS A 45 11.54 53.72 -14.52
CA LYS A 45 11.48 54.90 -15.40
C LYS A 45 10.52 54.68 -16.57
N GLU A 46 10.47 53.47 -17.11
CA GLU A 46 9.53 53.03 -18.15
C GLU A 46 8.11 52.76 -17.64
N LYS A 47 7.86 52.86 -16.33
CA LYS A 47 6.58 52.56 -15.66
C LYS A 47 6.09 51.12 -15.86
N LYS A 48 6.99 50.19 -16.19
CA LYS A 48 6.70 48.75 -16.29
C LYS A 48 6.58 48.10 -14.91
N ILE A 49 7.36 48.59 -13.95
CA ILE A 49 7.29 48.16 -12.54
C ILE A 49 7.11 49.36 -11.62
N LYS A 50 6.57 49.13 -10.42
CA LYS A 50 6.39 50.17 -9.41
C LYS A 50 7.71 50.46 -8.69
N LYS A 51 7.93 51.72 -8.30
CA LYS A 51 9.04 52.09 -7.43
C LYS A 51 8.92 51.36 -6.09
N GLU A 52 10.04 50.82 -5.64
CA GLU A 52 10.14 50.11 -4.37
C GLU A 52 9.93 51.07 -3.18
N LYS A 53 9.18 50.61 -2.17
CA LYS A 53 8.87 51.41 -0.98
C LYS A 53 10.04 51.47 0.00
N ASN A 54 10.67 50.32 0.26
CA ASN A 54 11.71 50.14 1.27
C ASN A 54 12.95 49.45 0.67
N PRO A 55 13.65 50.09 -0.29
CA PRO A 55 14.86 49.51 -0.87
C PRO A 55 15.97 49.39 0.16
N SER A 56 16.56 48.21 0.28
CA SER A 56 17.61 47.88 1.23
C SER A 56 18.81 47.18 0.58
N ILE A 57 19.93 47.14 1.31
CA ILE A 57 21.14 46.41 0.92
C ILE A 57 21.61 45.62 2.14
N ILE A 58 21.87 44.32 1.94
CA ILE A 58 22.51 43.48 2.95
C ILE A 58 24.02 43.56 2.77
N PHE A 59 24.76 43.68 3.87
CA PHE A 59 26.22 43.73 3.88
C PHE A 59 26.78 43.12 5.18
N ARG A 60 28.06 42.76 5.18
CA ARG A 60 28.77 42.25 6.37
C ARG A 60 29.59 43.37 7.01
N GLY A 61 29.43 43.57 8.32
CA GLY A 61 30.16 44.57 9.10
C GLY A 61 31.58 44.14 9.46
N GLU A 62 32.36 45.08 10.03
CA GLU A 62 33.73 44.81 10.52
C GLU A 62 33.78 43.79 11.68
N ASP A 63 32.67 43.65 12.40
CA ASP A 63 32.47 42.67 13.48
C ASP A 63 32.02 41.29 12.97
N ASN A 64 32.02 41.07 11.66
CA ASN A 64 31.54 39.88 10.96
C ASN A 64 30.02 39.60 11.06
N SER A 65 29.24 40.50 11.65
CA SER A 65 27.77 40.42 11.67
C SER A 65 27.14 40.89 10.36
N HIS A 66 25.94 40.40 10.05
CA HIS A 66 25.17 40.77 8.88
C HIS A 66 24.18 41.89 9.20
N TYR A 67 24.18 42.90 8.34
CA TYR A 67 23.34 44.08 8.48
C TYR A 67 22.54 44.35 7.22
N GLU A 68 21.34 44.88 7.40
CA GLU A 68 20.51 45.42 6.33
C GLU A 68 20.41 46.94 6.48
N LYS A 69 20.82 47.68 5.45
CA LYS A 69 20.72 49.13 5.38
C LYS A 69 19.57 49.56 4.47
N PHE A 70 18.59 50.26 5.02
CA PHE A 70 17.50 50.87 4.26
C PHE A 70 17.99 52.15 3.59
N THR A 71 18.04 52.15 2.26
CA THR A 71 18.70 53.21 1.47
C THR A 71 17.97 54.55 1.50
N LEU A 72 16.66 54.57 1.79
CA LEU A 72 15.88 55.81 1.89
C LEU A 72 15.98 56.48 3.26
N THR A 73 15.98 55.68 4.34
CA THR A 73 15.98 56.20 5.72
C THR A 73 17.38 56.26 6.33
N GLY A 74 18.32 55.47 5.79
CA GLY A 74 19.65 55.28 6.35
C GLY A 74 19.68 54.34 7.56
N GLU A 75 18.53 53.80 7.98
CA GLU A 75 18.42 52.86 9.09
C GLU A 75 19.23 51.59 8.80
N ILE A 76 19.97 51.11 9.82
CA ILE A 76 20.77 49.89 9.76
C ILE A 76 20.22 48.93 10.82
N LYS A 77 19.86 47.72 10.39
CA LYS A 77 19.33 46.65 11.24
C LYS A 77 20.27 45.46 11.21
N CYS A 78 20.63 44.90 12.36
CA CYS A 78 21.31 43.60 12.42
C CYS A 78 20.31 42.49 12.05
N ILE A 79 20.74 41.56 11.20
CA ILE A 79 19.88 40.48 10.68
C ILE A 79 20.50 39.08 10.88
N ASP A 80 21.48 38.93 11.77
CA ASP A 80 22.14 37.63 12.02
C ASP A 80 21.13 36.51 12.37
N ASP A 81 20.07 36.83 13.11
CA ASP A 81 18.99 35.86 13.44
C ASP A 81 18.23 35.34 12.20
N GLU A 82 18.34 36.04 11.06
CA GLU A 82 17.72 35.67 9.79
C GLU A 82 18.69 34.90 8.86
N ILE A 83 19.99 34.87 9.18
CA ILE A 83 21.03 34.26 8.34
C ILE A 83 21.34 32.83 8.80
N PRO A 84 20.95 31.80 8.01
CA PRO A 84 21.03 30.41 8.46
C PRO A 84 22.42 29.76 8.32
N PHE A 85 23.31 30.33 7.50
CA PHE A 85 24.64 29.79 7.22
C PHE A 85 25.56 30.84 6.57
N ASP A 86 26.88 30.62 6.63
CA ASP A 86 27.86 31.41 5.88
C ASP A 86 27.82 31.09 4.38
N LEU A 87 28.06 32.11 3.56
CA LEU A 87 28.13 31.99 2.11
C LEU A 87 29.54 31.68 1.60
N PRO A 88 29.68 30.98 0.45
CA PRO A 88 30.93 30.91 -0.28
C PRO A 88 31.44 32.29 -0.71
N LYS A 89 32.74 32.38 -0.98
CA LYS A 89 33.33 33.61 -1.52
C LYS A 89 32.72 33.94 -2.88
N GLY A 90 32.29 35.19 -3.06
CA GLY A 90 31.71 35.68 -4.32
C GLY A 90 30.18 35.61 -4.36
N TRP A 91 29.54 34.95 -3.39
CA TRP A 91 28.10 35.00 -3.19
C TRP A 91 27.71 36.20 -2.32
N GLU A 92 26.47 36.64 -2.46
CA GLU A 92 25.91 37.75 -1.67
C GLU A 92 24.56 37.38 -1.05
N TRP A 93 24.31 37.83 0.17
CA TRP A 93 22.96 37.84 0.70
C TRP A 93 22.19 39.02 0.10
N CYS A 94 20.99 38.78 -0.40
CA CYS A 94 20.04 39.82 -0.78
C CYS A 94 18.62 39.46 -0.31
N ARG A 95 17.66 40.36 -0.44
CA ARG A 95 16.24 40.02 -0.26
C ARG A 95 15.70 39.46 -1.59
N ILE A 96 14.70 38.58 -1.54
CA ILE A 96 14.05 38.07 -2.77
C ILE A 96 13.49 39.21 -3.64
N LYS A 97 12.98 40.29 -3.02
CA LYS A 97 12.52 41.51 -3.73
C LYS A 97 13.61 42.20 -4.55
N ASP A 98 14.88 41.98 -4.22
CA ASP A 98 16.00 42.62 -4.91
C ASP A 98 16.22 41.99 -6.28
N ILE A 99 15.92 40.69 -6.43
CA ILE A 99 16.23 39.89 -7.61
C ILE A 99 15.01 39.50 -8.46
N CYS A 100 13.79 39.73 -7.95
CA CYS A 100 12.57 39.46 -8.70
C CYS A 100 11.39 40.34 -8.25
N GLN A 101 10.37 40.40 -9.11
CA GLN A 101 9.04 40.84 -8.76
C GLN A 101 8.10 39.63 -8.67
N MET A 102 7.33 39.57 -7.59
CA MET A 102 6.30 38.55 -7.41
C MET A 102 4.91 39.17 -7.56
N GLN A 103 4.13 38.68 -8.53
CA GLN A 103 2.79 39.17 -8.79
C GLN A 103 1.78 38.03 -9.01
N ALA A 104 0.68 38.06 -8.26
CA ALA A 104 -0.43 37.15 -8.50
C ALA A 104 -1.16 37.49 -9.81
N GLY A 105 -1.65 36.46 -10.48
CA GLY A 105 -2.51 36.60 -11.65
C GLY A 105 -3.90 37.17 -11.33
N LYS A 106 -4.86 36.94 -12.23
CA LYS A 106 -6.22 37.49 -12.14
C LYS A 106 -7.24 36.40 -11.85
N ASN A 107 -8.30 36.72 -11.12
CA ASN A 107 -9.42 35.80 -10.92
C ASN A 107 -10.10 35.50 -12.27
N ILE A 108 -10.55 34.26 -12.44
CA ILE A 108 -11.30 33.77 -13.60
C ILE A 108 -12.39 32.82 -13.13
N SER A 109 -13.57 32.86 -13.77
CA SER A 109 -14.66 31.96 -13.42
C SER A 109 -14.34 30.52 -13.83
N ALA A 110 -14.74 29.55 -13.00
CA ALA A 110 -14.58 28.14 -13.34
C ALA A 110 -15.30 27.76 -14.65
N SER A 111 -16.41 28.43 -14.98
CA SER A 111 -17.16 28.23 -16.22
C SER A 111 -16.41 28.68 -17.48
N GLU A 112 -15.33 29.46 -17.33
CA GLU A 112 -14.51 29.96 -18.43
C GLU A 112 -13.26 29.09 -18.68
N ILE A 113 -13.07 28.04 -17.88
CA ILE A 113 -11.95 27.11 -18.01
C ILE A 113 -12.48 25.81 -18.60
N LEU A 114 -12.00 25.44 -19.78
CA LEU A 114 -12.28 24.15 -20.40
C LEU A 114 -11.18 23.15 -20.10
N GLU A 115 -11.55 21.88 -20.00
CA GLU A 115 -10.58 20.80 -19.76
C GLU A 115 -9.66 20.60 -20.97
N GLU A 116 -10.22 20.69 -22.18
CA GLU A 116 -9.50 20.47 -23.43
C GLU A 116 -9.30 21.75 -24.25
N LYS A 117 -8.17 21.80 -24.96
CA LYS A 117 -7.82 22.88 -25.87
C LYS A 117 -8.68 22.81 -27.13
N ASN A 118 -9.21 23.94 -27.58
CA ASN A 118 -9.89 24.04 -28.86
C ASN A 118 -9.53 25.35 -29.58
N LEU A 119 -10.15 25.60 -30.74
CA LEU A 119 -9.86 26.78 -31.57
C LEU A 119 -10.13 28.11 -30.85
N GLU A 120 -11.04 28.15 -29.88
CA GLU A 120 -11.39 29.36 -29.14
C GLU A 120 -10.65 29.44 -27.79
N TYR A 121 -10.42 28.31 -27.14
CA TYR A 121 -9.77 28.19 -25.83
C TYR A 121 -8.35 27.63 -26.02
N GLN A 122 -7.44 28.51 -26.43
CA GLN A 122 -6.09 28.12 -26.84
C GLN A 122 -5.03 28.25 -25.74
N TYR A 123 -5.28 29.09 -24.72
CA TYR A 123 -4.27 29.45 -23.73
C TYR A 123 -4.39 28.62 -22.47
N ARG A 124 -3.26 28.13 -21.96
CA ARG A 124 -3.21 27.38 -20.70
C ARG A 124 -3.60 28.27 -19.53
N CYS A 125 -4.49 27.79 -18.67
CA CYS A 125 -4.90 28.45 -17.44
C CYS A 125 -4.11 27.83 -16.27
N ILE A 126 -3.24 28.61 -15.64
CA ILE A 126 -2.31 28.15 -14.61
C ILE A 126 -2.76 28.63 -13.24
N GLY A 127 -3.01 27.69 -12.33
CA GLY A 127 -3.29 27.95 -10.92
C GLY A 127 -2.13 27.59 -10.01
N GLY A 128 -2.42 27.41 -8.73
CA GLY A 128 -1.39 27.06 -7.72
C GLY A 128 -0.75 25.67 -7.89
N ASN A 129 -1.38 24.76 -8.64
CA ASN A 129 -0.89 23.39 -8.91
C ASN A 129 -0.54 23.16 -10.39
N GLY A 130 -0.17 24.21 -11.11
CA GLY A 130 0.07 24.13 -12.56
C GLY A 130 -1.24 24.21 -13.36
N LEU A 131 -1.35 23.42 -14.43
CA LEU A 131 -2.41 23.50 -15.42
C LEU A 131 -3.80 23.19 -14.81
N ARG A 132 -4.74 24.12 -14.97
CA ARG A 132 -6.16 23.98 -14.61
C ARG A 132 -7.08 23.69 -15.80
N GLY A 133 -6.60 23.88 -17.02
CA GLY A 133 -7.37 23.78 -18.26
C GLY A 133 -6.98 24.88 -19.24
N TYR A 134 -7.90 25.24 -20.14
CA TYR A 134 -7.67 26.20 -21.23
C TYR A 134 -8.71 27.32 -21.22
N VAL A 135 -8.29 28.51 -21.63
CA VAL A 135 -9.09 29.74 -21.61
C VAL A 135 -8.94 30.51 -22.93
N LYS A 136 -9.89 31.41 -23.21
CA LYS A 136 -9.93 32.19 -24.46
C LYS A 136 -8.86 33.28 -24.56
N LEU A 137 -8.48 33.86 -23.42
CA LEU A 137 -7.55 34.99 -23.35
C LEU A 137 -6.36 34.62 -22.46
N TYR A 138 -5.22 35.24 -22.72
CA TYR A 138 -4.06 35.19 -21.84
C TYR A 138 -3.93 36.51 -21.07
N ASN A 139 -3.25 36.50 -19.93
CA ASN A 139 -2.93 37.72 -19.16
C ASN A 139 -1.43 37.87 -18.89
N THR A 140 -0.63 36.89 -19.29
CA THR A 140 0.81 36.80 -19.06
C THR A 140 1.48 36.20 -20.30
N GLU A 141 2.63 36.73 -20.67
CA GLU A 141 3.45 36.22 -21.77
C GLU A 141 4.92 36.26 -21.35
N GLY A 142 5.62 35.13 -21.48
CA GLY A 142 7.03 35.01 -21.12
C GLY A 142 7.35 33.64 -20.54
N HIS A 143 8.50 33.51 -19.88
CA HIS A 143 8.94 32.27 -19.22
C HIS A 143 9.18 32.58 -17.74
N PHE A 144 8.42 31.94 -16.86
CA PHE A 144 8.39 32.28 -15.45
C PHE A 144 8.32 31.05 -14.56
N SER A 145 8.91 31.15 -13.36
CA SER A 145 8.56 30.26 -12.26
C SER A 145 7.29 30.77 -11.59
N ILE A 146 6.45 29.85 -11.14
CA ILE A 146 5.11 30.11 -10.61
C ILE A 146 5.02 29.52 -9.21
N VAL A 147 4.63 30.33 -8.22
CA VAL A 147 4.39 29.91 -6.84
C VAL A 147 2.89 29.78 -6.55
N GLY A 148 2.46 28.61 -6.09
CA GLY A 148 1.13 28.41 -5.53
C GLY A 148 1.00 29.09 -4.16
N ARG A 149 -0.02 29.94 -3.98
CA ARG A 149 -0.18 30.76 -2.75
C ARG A 149 -1.33 30.40 -1.83
N GLN A 150 -2.16 29.39 -2.16
CA GLN A 150 -3.39 29.11 -1.41
C GLN A 150 -3.73 27.63 -1.32
N GLY A 151 -4.28 27.22 -0.17
CA GLY A 151 -4.79 25.86 0.07
C GLY A 151 -3.67 24.85 0.26
N ALA A 152 -3.96 23.56 0.06
CA ALA A 152 -2.99 22.47 0.17
C ALA A 152 -1.76 22.61 -0.76
N LEU A 153 -1.84 23.55 -1.71
CA LEU A 153 -0.89 23.82 -2.79
C LEU A 153 -0.06 25.09 -2.54
N CYS A 154 -0.18 25.66 -1.34
CA CYS A 154 0.73 26.67 -0.84
C CYS A 154 2.18 26.17 -1.03
N GLY A 155 3.07 27.05 -1.51
CA GLY A 155 4.50 26.76 -1.68
C GLY A 155 4.86 25.80 -2.83
N CYS A 156 3.89 25.24 -3.56
CA CYS A 156 4.18 24.44 -4.75
C CYS A 156 4.77 25.33 -5.85
N LEU A 157 5.81 24.85 -6.52
CA LEU A 157 6.43 25.55 -7.64
C LEU A 157 6.16 24.85 -8.97
N ASN A 158 5.97 25.67 -10.00
CA ASN A 158 5.82 25.25 -11.38
C ASN A 158 6.64 26.19 -12.28
N ILE A 159 6.80 25.81 -13.54
CA ILE A 159 7.36 26.66 -14.60
C ILE A 159 6.33 26.72 -15.72
N GLU A 160 6.16 27.90 -16.33
CA GLU A 160 5.32 28.06 -17.51
C GLU A 160 6.00 29.01 -18.51
N GLU A 161 5.79 28.72 -19.81
CA GLU A 161 6.37 29.46 -20.92
C GLU A 161 5.30 29.83 -21.96
N GLY A 162 5.50 30.96 -22.64
CA GLY A 162 4.66 31.43 -23.72
C GLY A 162 3.49 32.27 -23.22
N ARG A 163 2.36 32.22 -23.93
CA ARG A 163 1.14 32.94 -23.58
C ARG A 163 0.23 32.07 -22.73
N PHE A 164 -0.03 32.52 -21.50
CA PHE A 164 -0.88 31.79 -20.57
C PHE A 164 -1.69 32.74 -19.68
N TYR A 165 -2.71 32.18 -19.03
CA TYR A 165 -3.51 32.88 -18.05
C TYR A 165 -3.13 32.43 -16.66
N ALA A 166 -2.41 33.28 -15.91
CA ALA A 166 -2.15 33.06 -14.50
C ALA A 166 -3.39 33.43 -13.69
N THR A 167 -3.89 32.53 -12.84
CA THR A 167 -4.99 32.87 -11.94
C THR A 167 -4.50 33.63 -10.69
N GLU A 168 -5.40 34.16 -9.88
CA GLU A 168 -5.13 34.78 -8.59
C GLU A 168 -4.37 33.89 -7.59
N HIS A 169 -4.34 32.58 -7.82
CA HIS A 169 -3.62 31.60 -7.00
C HIS A 169 -2.22 31.25 -7.54
N ALA A 170 -1.88 31.74 -8.74
CA ALA A 170 -0.57 31.59 -9.37
C ALA A 170 0.22 32.90 -9.21
N VAL A 171 1.30 32.88 -8.44
CA VAL A 171 2.21 34.02 -8.29
C VAL A 171 3.35 33.87 -9.29
N ILE A 172 3.41 34.78 -10.25
CA ILE A 172 4.47 34.88 -11.24
C ILE A 172 5.71 35.46 -10.57
N VAL A 173 6.86 34.81 -10.77
CA VAL A 173 8.18 35.30 -10.35
C VAL A 173 8.91 35.82 -11.58
N ASP A 174 8.94 37.14 -11.73
CA ASP A 174 9.61 37.83 -12.83
C ASP A 174 10.99 38.34 -12.39
N THR A 175 12.04 37.77 -12.97
CA THR A 175 13.45 38.12 -12.74
C THR A 175 13.99 39.12 -13.76
N TRP A 176 13.09 39.75 -14.53
CA TRP A 176 13.40 40.72 -15.58
C TRP A 176 14.33 40.18 -16.67
N GLY A 177 14.32 38.85 -16.87
CA GLY A 177 15.16 38.16 -17.85
C GLY A 177 16.64 38.05 -17.47
N ILE A 178 17.03 38.44 -16.25
CA ILE A 178 18.44 38.38 -15.80
C ILE A 178 18.77 37.00 -15.22
N ILE A 179 17.92 36.50 -14.32
CA ILE A 179 18.07 35.19 -13.68
C ILE A 179 17.11 34.20 -14.35
N THR A 180 17.57 32.98 -14.64
CA THR A 180 16.72 32.00 -15.31
C THR A 180 15.53 31.56 -14.44
N PRO A 181 14.33 31.38 -15.00
CA PRO A 181 13.18 30.85 -14.28
C PRO A 181 13.45 29.49 -13.63
N LEU A 182 14.27 28.66 -14.28
CA LEU A 182 14.63 27.33 -13.79
C LEU A 182 15.51 27.38 -12.53
N PHE A 183 16.49 28.30 -12.47
CA PHE A 183 17.26 28.53 -11.25
C PHE A 183 16.35 28.97 -10.10
N MET A 184 15.45 29.93 -10.36
CA MET A 184 14.48 30.38 -9.35
C MET A 184 13.56 29.25 -8.88
N TYR A 185 13.09 28.40 -9.80
CA TYR A 185 12.30 27.22 -9.48
C TYR A 185 13.01 26.31 -8.48
N TYR A 186 14.28 25.94 -8.73
CA TYR A 186 14.99 25.02 -7.84
C TYR A 186 15.30 25.64 -6.47
N ILE A 187 15.75 26.89 -6.44
CA ILE A 187 16.14 27.53 -5.18
C ILE A 187 14.93 27.85 -4.32
N LEU A 188 13.84 28.35 -4.91
CA LEU A 188 12.60 28.57 -4.17
C LEU A 188 12.00 27.23 -3.67
N THR A 189 12.20 26.12 -4.41
CA THR A 189 11.82 24.77 -3.93
C THR A 189 12.63 24.40 -2.68
N ALA A 190 13.94 24.64 -2.72
CA ALA A 190 14.85 24.36 -1.61
C ALA A 190 14.53 25.18 -0.35
N LEU A 191 14.14 26.45 -0.52
CA LEU A 191 13.74 27.33 0.57
C LEU A 191 12.45 26.90 1.28
N ASN A 192 11.74 25.89 0.76
CA ASN A 192 10.54 25.31 1.37
C ASN A 192 9.55 26.39 1.85
N LEU A 193 9.07 27.23 0.92
CA LEU A 193 8.28 28.43 1.23
C LEU A 193 7.05 28.18 2.13
N ASN A 194 6.58 26.94 2.21
CA ASN A 194 5.52 26.51 3.13
C ASN A 194 5.80 26.78 4.60
N GLN A 195 7.06 26.87 5.01
CA GLN A 195 7.42 27.26 6.38
C GLN A 195 6.92 28.66 6.77
N TYR A 196 6.60 29.52 5.79
CA TYR A 196 6.11 30.89 6.02
C TYR A 196 4.57 31.01 5.98
N SER A 197 3.85 29.89 5.91
CA SER A 197 2.39 29.90 5.89
C SER A 197 1.78 30.27 7.25
N THR A 198 0.72 31.08 7.24
CA THR A 198 0.18 31.72 8.46
C THR A 198 -1.03 31.02 9.08
N ALA A 199 -1.56 29.93 8.51
CA ALA A 199 -2.77 29.27 9.01
C ALA A 199 -2.76 27.74 8.81
N THR A 200 -3.29 27.00 9.78
CA THR A 200 -3.33 25.52 9.81
C THR A 200 -4.47 24.91 8.99
N ALA A 201 -5.61 25.59 8.84
CA ALA A 201 -6.79 25.05 8.13
C ALA A 201 -6.87 25.43 6.64
N GLN A 202 -6.40 26.64 6.27
CA GLN A 202 -6.18 27.06 4.89
C GLN A 202 -4.86 27.84 4.82
N PRO A 203 -3.73 27.14 4.55
CA PRO A 203 -2.45 27.81 4.44
C PRO A 203 -2.47 28.83 3.30
N GLY A 204 -2.08 30.06 3.62
CA GLY A 204 -1.94 31.16 2.68
C GLY A 204 -0.52 31.70 2.73
N LEU A 205 0.07 31.94 1.56
CA LEU A 205 1.42 32.47 1.45
C LEU A 205 1.35 33.98 1.20
N SER A 206 1.82 34.77 2.17
CA SER A 206 1.93 36.22 1.98
C SER A 206 3.12 36.53 1.10
N VAL A 207 2.88 36.99 -0.13
CA VAL A 207 3.95 37.47 -1.03
C VAL A 207 4.82 38.51 -0.33
N ALA A 208 4.21 39.39 0.48
CA ALA A 208 4.94 40.40 1.26
C ALA A 208 5.93 39.81 2.27
N LYS A 209 5.74 38.58 2.74
CA LYS A 209 6.72 37.89 3.59
C LYS A 209 7.84 37.24 2.76
N ILE A 210 7.48 36.57 1.66
CA ILE A 210 8.46 35.88 0.80
C ILE A 210 9.50 36.86 0.25
N ILE A 211 9.04 38.01 -0.24
CA ILE A 211 9.93 38.98 -0.89
C ILE A 211 10.95 39.59 0.09
N GLU A 212 10.69 39.53 1.40
CA GLU A 212 11.59 39.97 2.46
C GLU A 212 12.47 38.82 3.00
N THR A 213 12.39 37.59 2.48
CA THR A 213 13.26 36.50 2.92
C THR A 213 14.69 36.70 2.41
N PRO A 214 15.74 36.46 3.23
CA PRO A 214 17.13 36.42 2.76
C PRO A 214 17.32 35.34 1.69
N PHE A 215 18.02 35.69 0.62
CA PHE A 215 18.32 34.84 -0.52
C PHE A 215 19.84 34.78 -0.72
N PRO A 216 20.43 33.57 -0.76
CA PRO A 216 21.85 33.40 -1.04
C PRO A 216 22.07 33.46 -2.55
N LEU A 217 22.49 34.62 -3.06
CA LEU A 217 22.68 34.83 -4.50
C LEU A 217 24.09 34.40 -4.94
N PRO A 218 24.24 33.34 -5.75
CA PRO A 218 25.49 32.99 -6.42
C PRO A 218 25.80 33.88 -7.64
N PRO A 219 27.08 33.91 -8.08
CA PRO A 219 27.48 34.32 -9.42
C PRO A 219 26.62 33.71 -10.54
N LEU A 220 26.38 34.47 -11.62
CA LEU A 220 25.52 34.02 -12.72
C LEU A 220 26.03 32.75 -13.41
N SER A 221 27.34 32.63 -13.61
CA SER A 221 27.96 31.41 -14.16
C SER A 221 27.74 30.20 -13.26
N GLU A 222 27.81 30.39 -11.94
CA GLU A 222 27.59 29.32 -10.99
C GLU A 222 26.11 28.88 -10.94
N GLN A 223 25.16 29.82 -11.10
CA GLN A 223 23.74 29.49 -11.24
C GLN A 223 23.51 28.47 -12.36
N GLN A 224 24.16 28.65 -13.51
CA GLN A 224 24.06 27.74 -14.64
C GLN A 224 24.64 26.35 -14.32
N ARG A 225 25.79 26.31 -13.64
CA ARG A 225 26.40 25.04 -13.20
C ARG A 225 25.52 24.31 -12.17
N ILE A 226 24.93 25.04 -11.23
CA ILE A 226 23.98 24.49 -10.24
C ILE A 226 22.78 23.87 -10.95
N VAL A 227 22.13 24.60 -11.86
CA VAL A 227 20.98 24.10 -12.63
C VAL A 227 21.36 22.85 -13.42
N ALA A 228 22.46 22.89 -14.16
CA ALA A 228 22.93 21.75 -14.94
C ALA A 228 23.16 20.51 -14.05
N LYS A 229 23.74 20.70 -12.85
CA LYS A 229 23.97 19.59 -11.92
C LYS A 229 22.68 19.05 -11.32
N ILE A 230 21.70 19.90 -11.04
CA ILE A 230 20.39 19.45 -10.56
C ILE A 230 19.68 18.63 -11.65
N GLU A 231 19.61 19.14 -12.89
CA GLU A 231 19.00 18.46 -14.03
C GLU A 231 19.70 17.12 -14.35
N GLU A 232 21.01 17.00 -14.10
CA GLU A 232 21.74 15.72 -14.20
C GLU A 232 21.31 14.71 -13.11
N LEU A 233 21.15 15.18 -11.87
CA LEU A 233 20.91 14.31 -10.71
C LEU A 233 19.43 13.93 -10.53
N MET A 234 18.48 14.81 -10.86
CA MET A 234 17.06 14.59 -10.60
C MET A 234 16.49 13.32 -11.26
N PRO A 235 16.81 12.99 -12.53
CA PRO A 235 16.38 11.74 -13.14
C PRO A 235 16.88 10.49 -12.40
N LEU A 236 18.10 10.54 -11.85
CA LEU A 236 18.67 9.43 -11.07
C LEU A 236 17.92 9.24 -9.75
N VAL A 237 17.51 10.33 -9.10
CA VAL A 237 16.70 10.29 -7.88
C VAL A 237 15.31 9.69 -8.16
N GLU A 238 14.69 10.05 -9.28
CA GLU A 238 13.41 9.48 -9.72
C GLU A 238 13.53 7.99 -10.01
N HIS A 239 14.58 7.57 -10.71
CA HIS A 239 14.86 6.16 -10.96
C HIS A 239 15.07 5.37 -9.67
N TYR A 240 15.85 5.91 -8.74
CA TYR A 240 16.05 5.32 -7.41
C TYR A 240 14.73 5.19 -6.64
N GLY A 241 13.87 6.21 -6.67
CA GLY A 241 12.56 6.17 -6.02
C GLY A 241 11.66 5.07 -6.58
N LYS A 242 11.62 4.92 -7.91
CA LYS A 242 10.88 3.84 -8.56
C LYS A 242 11.39 2.46 -8.15
N ALA A 243 12.71 2.25 -8.20
CA ALA A 243 13.33 0.98 -7.81
C ALA A 243 13.06 0.63 -6.33
N GLN A 244 13.09 1.65 -5.45
CA GLN A 244 12.75 1.48 -4.04
C GLN A 244 11.30 1.01 -3.86
N SER A 245 10.33 1.67 -4.52
CA SER A 245 8.91 1.29 -4.43
C SER A 245 8.63 -0.11 -4.98
N GLU A 246 9.28 -0.50 -6.08
CA GLU A 246 9.17 -1.85 -6.64
C GLU A 246 9.72 -2.91 -5.69
N LEU A 247 10.85 -2.66 -5.04
CA LEU A 247 11.43 -3.55 -4.03
C LEU A 247 10.52 -3.69 -2.80
N GLU A 248 9.93 -2.60 -2.32
CA GLU A 248 8.99 -2.61 -1.20
C GLU A 248 7.71 -3.40 -1.53
N ALA A 249 7.18 -3.22 -2.75
CA ALA A 249 6.04 -3.98 -3.26
C ALA A 249 6.36 -5.48 -3.39
N LEU A 250 7.56 -5.82 -3.87
CA LEU A 250 7.99 -7.22 -3.95
C LEU A 250 8.14 -7.83 -2.55
N ASN A 251 8.86 -7.18 -1.64
CA ASN A 251 9.10 -7.69 -0.29
C ASN A 251 7.81 -7.87 0.52
N SER A 252 6.82 -6.99 0.31
CA SER A 252 5.52 -7.11 0.98
C SER A 252 4.67 -8.28 0.46
N ASN A 253 4.80 -8.66 -0.82
CA ASN A 253 3.93 -9.66 -1.45
C ASN A 253 4.60 -11.02 -1.71
N ILE A 254 5.93 -11.09 -1.72
CA ILE A 254 6.68 -12.31 -2.10
C ILE A 254 6.32 -13.51 -1.23
N ARG A 255 6.14 -13.29 0.09
CA ARG A 255 5.76 -14.36 1.03
C ARG A 255 4.38 -14.94 0.70
N GLU A 256 3.42 -14.08 0.37
CA GLU A 256 2.07 -14.54 0.01
C GLU A 256 2.07 -15.29 -1.32
N GLN A 257 2.79 -14.78 -2.33
CA GLN A 257 2.89 -15.41 -3.64
C GLN A 257 3.60 -16.78 -3.58
N LEU A 258 4.69 -16.87 -2.81
CA LEU A 258 5.39 -18.14 -2.58
C LEU A 258 4.49 -19.13 -1.85
N LYS A 259 3.77 -18.71 -0.80
CA LYS A 259 2.84 -19.59 -0.07
C LYS A 259 1.77 -20.14 -1.02
N LYS A 260 1.15 -19.30 -1.85
CA LYS A 260 0.16 -19.74 -2.85
C LYS A 260 0.75 -20.75 -3.83
N SER A 261 1.95 -20.50 -4.33
CA SER A 261 2.63 -21.38 -5.29
C SER A 261 2.99 -22.73 -4.68
N VAL A 262 3.55 -22.74 -3.47
CA VAL A 262 3.90 -23.98 -2.75
C VAL A 262 2.65 -24.82 -2.48
N LEU A 263 1.56 -24.21 -2.03
CA LEU A 263 0.30 -24.91 -1.82
C LEU A 263 -0.29 -25.44 -3.13
N GLN A 264 -0.20 -24.68 -4.22
CA GLN A 264 -0.65 -25.16 -5.53
C GLN A 264 0.14 -26.40 -5.98
N TYR A 265 1.47 -26.38 -5.87
CA TYR A 265 2.31 -27.53 -6.19
C TYR A 265 2.02 -28.72 -5.27
N ALA A 266 1.68 -28.46 -4.01
CA ALA A 266 1.30 -29.48 -3.04
C ALA A 266 0.01 -30.20 -3.45
N ILE A 267 -1.00 -29.47 -3.91
CA ILE A 267 -2.31 -30.06 -4.27
C ILE A 267 -2.35 -30.64 -5.69
N GLU A 268 -1.37 -30.33 -6.54
CA GLU A 268 -1.18 -30.93 -7.86
C GLU A 268 -0.27 -32.17 -7.85
N GLY A 269 0.26 -32.57 -6.69
CA GLY A 269 1.20 -33.69 -6.57
C GLY A 269 2.59 -33.42 -7.15
N LYS A 270 2.97 -32.13 -7.26
CA LYS A 270 4.25 -31.67 -7.83
C LYS A 270 5.28 -31.26 -6.77
N LEU A 271 4.86 -31.13 -5.50
CA LEU A 271 5.75 -30.67 -4.42
C LEU A 271 6.76 -31.75 -3.97
N VAL A 272 6.38 -33.02 -4.06
CA VAL A 272 7.23 -34.16 -3.72
C VAL A 272 7.21 -35.20 -4.85
N PRO A 273 8.25 -36.03 -5.00
CA PRO A 273 8.24 -37.11 -5.99
C PRO A 273 7.12 -38.12 -5.73
N GLN A 274 6.49 -38.63 -6.80
CA GLN A 274 5.56 -39.75 -6.76
C GLN A 274 6.32 -41.05 -6.50
N CYS A 275 5.87 -41.87 -5.53
CA CYS A 275 6.50 -43.15 -5.20
C CYS A 275 5.44 -44.27 -5.22
N GLU A 276 5.70 -45.35 -5.95
CA GLU A 276 4.77 -46.49 -6.04
C GLU A 276 4.57 -47.18 -4.68
N GLU A 277 5.58 -47.14 -3.81
CA GLU A 277 5.53 -47.75 -2.48
C GLU A 277 4.59 -47.02 -1.49
N ASP A 278 4.14 -45.80 -1.83
CA ASP A 278 3.21 -45.04 -0.99
C ASP A 278 1.78 -45.62 -1.02
N GLY A 279 1.47 -46.51 -1.98
CA GLY A 279 0.15 -47.07 -2.22
C GLY A 279 -0.75 -46.16 -3.05
N THR A 280 -2.07 -46.33 -2.93
CA THR A 280 -3.06 -45.51 -3.67
C THR A 280 -4.05 -44.82 -2.74
N ALA A 281 -4.64 -43.73 -3.21
CA ALA A 281 -5.75 -43.09 -2.51
C ALA A 281 -7.02 -43.95 -2.47
N GLU A 282 -7.15 -44.93 -3.37
CA GLU A 282 -8.26 -45.90 -3.36
C GLU A 282 -8.22 -46.78 -2.10
N ASP A 283 -7.04 -47.29 -1.74
CA ASP A 283 -6.83 -48.10 -0.53
C ASP A 283 -7.26 -47.32 0.73
N LEU A 284 -6.90 -46.04 0.75
CA LEU A 284 -7.27 -45.11 1.81
C LEU A 284 -8.79 -44.92 1.89
N LEU A 285 -9.47 -44.72 0.76
CA LEU A 285 -10.92 -44.55 0.73
C LEU A 285 -11.66 -45.80 1.24
N LEU A 286 -11.19 -47.00 0.86
CA LEU A 286 -11.75 -48.25 1.36
C LEU A 286 -11.60 -48.38 2.89
N GLU A 287 -10.46 -47.97 3.46
CA GLU A 287 -10.25 -47.94 4.91
C GLU A 287 -11.23 -46.98 5.61
N ILE A 288 -11.41 -45.78 5.05
CA ILE A 288 -12.36 -44.78 5.57
C ILE A 288 -13.78 -45.32 5.56
N GLN A 289 -14.20 -45.95 4.46
CA GLN A 289 -15.53 -46.56 4.34
C GLN A 289 -15.72 -47.68 5.37
N ALA A 290 -14.75 -48.59 5.52
CA ALA A 290 -14.79 -49.64 6.53
C ALA A 290 -14.88 -49.08 7.95
N LYS A 291 -14.15 -48.00 8.25
CA LYS A 291 -14.21 -47.33 9.55
C LYS A 291 -15.58 -46.68 9.80
N LYS A 292 -16.15 -46.01 8.80
CA LYS A 292 -17.50 -45.43 8.88
C LYS A 292 -18.56 -46.51 9.17
N GLN A 293 -18.46 -47.67 8.52
CA GLN A 293 -19.34 -48.81 8.79
C GLN A 293 -19.24 -49.29 10.25
N ARG A 294 -18.02 -49.42 10.79
CA ARG A 294 -17.82 -49.78 12.21
C ARG A 294 -18.43 -48.75 13.16
N LEU A 295 -18.19 -47.46 12.93
CA LEU A 295 -18.75 -46.39 13.75
C LEU A 295 -20.28 -46.33 13.68
N TYR A 296 -20.89 -46.69 12.54
CA TYR A 296 -22.34 -46.85 12.43
C TYR A 296 -22.84 -48.03 13.28
N ALA A 297 -22.17 -49.18 13.23
CA ALA A 297 -22.52 -50.34 14.05
C ALA A 297 -22.40 -50.05 15.57
N GLU A 298 -21.45 -49.20 15.96
CA GLU A 298 -21.30 -48.70 17.34
C GLU A 298 -22.30 -47.61 17.74
N GLY A 299 -23.19 -47.18 16.84
CA GLY A 299 -24.17 -46.11 17.10
C GLY A 299 -23.57 -44.70 17.15
N LYS A 300 -22.31 -44.52 16.73
CA LYS A 300 -21.61 -43.22 16.69
C LYS A 300 -21.85 -42.45 15.41
N LEU A 301 -22.30 -43.11 14.34
CA LEU A 301 -22.73 -42.49 13.09
C LEU A 301 -24.20 -42.82 12.78
N LYS A 302 -24.82 -42.01 11.92
CA LYS A 302 -26.15 -42.27 11.39
C LYS A 302 -26.04 -42.92 10.01
N LYS A 303 -27.11 -43.59 9.58
CA LYS A 303 -27.18 -44.24 8.25
C LYS A 303 -26.87 -43.28 7.09
N LYS A 304 -27.30 -42.01 7.21
CA LYS A 304 -27.01 -40.97 6.22
C LYS A 304 -25.52 -40.64 6.07
N ASP A 305 -24.71 -40.90 7.09
CA ASP A 305 -23.27 -40.60 7.11
C ASP A 305 -22.44 -41.72 6.45
N LEU A 306 -23.07 -42.85 6.09
CA LEU A 306 -22.49 -43.93 5.29
C LEU A 306 -22.60 -43.69 3.77
N VAL A 307 -23.48 -42.77 3.38
CA VAL A 307 -23.63 -42.38 1.98
C VAL A 307 -22.34 -41.68 1.57
N HIS A 308 -21.70 -42.19 0.53
CA HIS A 308 -20.53 -41.58 -0.10
C HIS A 308 -20.76 -41.49 -1.60
N SER A 309 -20.01 -40.62 -2.26
CA SER A 309 -19.87 -40.66 -3.71
C SER A 309 -18.51 -41.21 -4.10
N THR A 310 -18.43 -41.70 -5.33
CA THR A 310 -17.17 -42.14 -5.96
C THR A 310 -16.94 -41.30 -7.18
N ILE A 311 -15.80 -40.63 -7.23
CA ILE A 311 -15.38 -39.85 -8.40
C ILE A 311 -14.39 -40.68 -9.22
N PHE A 312 -14.65 -40.78 -10.51
CA PHE A 312 -13.83 -41.57 -11.43
C PHE A 312 -13.75 -40.90 -12.80
N ARG A 313 -12.78 -41.34 -13.60
CA ARG A 313 -12.56 -40.87 -14.95
C ARG A 313 -13.14 -41.88 -15.95
N GLY A 314 -13.99 -41.41 -16.86
CA GLY A 314 -14.62 -42.21 -17.90
C GLY A 314 -13.68 -42.53 -19.06
N GLU A 315 -14.15 -43.35 -20.00
CA GLU A 315 -13.40 -43.69 -21.23
C GLU A 315 -13.17 -42.47 -22.13
N ASP A 316 -14.04 -41.46 -22.05
CA ASP A 316 -13.95 -40.17 -22.74
C ASP A 316 -13.00 -39.18 -22.05
N ASN A 317 -12.24 -39.65 -21.05
CA ASN A 317 -11.34 -38.87 -20.20
C ASN A 317 -12.00 -37.82 -19.29
N LYS A 318 -13.33 -37.76 -19.22
CA LYS A 318 -14.04 -36.81 -18.35
C LYS A 318 -14.23 -37.36 -16.94
N TYR A 319 -14.39 -36.46 -15.97
CA TYR A 319 -14.70 -36.83 -14.59
C TYR A 319 -16.19 -36.97 -14.33
N PHE A 320 -16.56 -38.04 -13.65
CA PHE A 320 -17.92 -38.35 -13.23
C PHE A 320 -17.98 -38.65 -11.74
N GLU A 321 -19.07 -38.22 -11.09
CA GLU A 321 -19.39 -38.53 -9.71
C GLU A 321 -20.59 -39.48 -9.66
N LYS A 322 -20.41 -40.64 -9.04
CA LYS A 322 -21.48 -41.61 -8.78
C LYS A 322 -21.94 -41.50 -7.34
N LYS A 323 -23.25 -41.34 -7.12
CA LYS A 323 -23.87 -41.33 -5.79
C LYS A 323 -25.12 -42.22 -5.81
N GLY A 324 -25.00 -43.43 -5.26
CA GLY A 324 -26.05 -44.45 -5.41
C GLY A 324 -26.16 -44.90 -6.87
N GLU A 325 -27.33 -44.73 -7.47
CA GLU A 325 -27.59 -45.05 -8.88
C GLU A 325 -27.35 -43.86 -9.83
N GLU A 326 -27.26 -42.65 -9.30
CA GLU A 326 -27.07 -41.42 -10.08
C GLU A 326 -25.59 -41.25 -10.45
N ILE A 327 -25.32 -40.92 -11.72
CA ILE A 327 -23.99 -40.60 -12.25
C ILE A 327 -24.08 -39.23 -12.94
N ILE A 328 -23.26 -38.28 -12.52
CA ILE A 328 -23.24 -36.92 -13.03
C ILE A 328 -21.83 -36.59 -13.54
N CYS A 329 -21.74 -35.94 -14.70
CA CYS A 329 -20.48 -35.39 -15.21
C CYS A 329 -20.10 -34.15 -14.39
N ILE A 330 -18.89 -34.16 -13.81
CA ILE A 330 -18.36 -33.08 -12.98
C ILE A 330 -17.05 -32.50 -13.54
N ASP A 331 -16.76 -32.76 -14.81
CA ASP A 331 -15.53 -32.34 -15.48
C ASP A 331 -15.24 -30.84 -15.34
N GLU A 332 -16.28 -30.01 -15.43
CA GLU A 332 -16.20 -28.55 -15.26
C GLU A 332 -15.89 -28.11 -13.82
N GLU A 333 -16.06 -29.01 -12.83
CA GLU A 333 -15.67 -28.74 -11.43
C GLU A 333 -14.20 -29.09 -11.15
N ILE A 334 -13.51 -29.77 -12.06
CA ILE A 334 -12.14 -30.24 -11.86
C ILE A 334 -11.14 -29.12 -12.20
N PRO A 335 -10.39 -28.60 -11.22
CA PRO A 335 -9.56 -27.42 -11.44
C PRO A 335 -8.25 -27.72 -12.16
N PHE A 336 -7.72 -28.94 -12.04
CA PHE A 336 -6.44 -29.35 -12.59
C PHE A 336 -6.29 -30.89 -12.59
N ASP A 337 -5.29 -31.38 -13.31
CA ASP A 337 -4.92 -32.80 -13.32
C ASP A 337 -4.17 -33.21 -12.04
N ILE A 338 -4.42 -34.45 -11.58
CA ILE A 338 -3.77 -35.06 -10.43
C ILE A 338 -3.02 -36.35 -10.85
N PRO A 339 -2.01 -36.79 -10.07
CA PRO A 339 -1.34 -38.07 -10.31
C PRO A 339 -2.29 -39.26 -10.32
N ASN A 340 -1.93 -40.33 -11.05
CA ASN A 340 -2.78 -41.52 -11.19
C ASN A 340 -3.03 -42.27 -9.86
N SER A 341 -2.11 -42.15 -8.89
CA SER A 341 -2.25 -42.73 -7.55
C SER A 341 -3.23 -41.95 -6.67
N TRP A 342 -3.63 -40.75 -7.09
CA TRP A 342 -4.52 -39.85 -6.35
C TRP A 342 -5.97 -40.02 -6.79
N LYS A 343 -6.89 -39.50 -5.97
CA LYS A 343 -8.32 -39.44 -6.28
C LYS A 343 -8.91 -38.08 -5.94
N TRP A 344 -9.83 -37.60 -6.77
CA TRP A 344 -10.73 -36.52 -6.37
C TRP A 344 -11.78 -37.06 -5.42
N VAL A 345 -12.04 -36.34 -4.32
CA VAL A 345 -12.98 -36.76 -3.28
C VAL A 345 -13.74 -35.56 -2.73
N ARG A 346 -14.96 -35.76 -2.22
CA ARG A 346 -15.70 -34.71 -1.51
C ARG A 346 -15.29 -34.70 -0.03
N LEU A 347 -15.15 -33.52 0.59
CA LEU A 347 -14.76 -33.40 1.99
C LEU A 347 -15.64 -34.22 2.95
N ALA A 348 -16.95 -34.31 2.67
CA ALA A 348 -17.89 -35.11 3.46
C ALA A 348 -17.53 -36.61 3.49
N ASP A 349 -16.93 -37.13 2.42
CA ASP A 349 -16.59 -38.55 2.31
C ASP A 349 -15.38 -38.92 3.18
N LEU A 350 -14.49 -37.96 3.46
CA LEU A 350 -13.36 -38.14 4.37
C LEU A 350 -13.73 -37.93 5.85
N SER A 351 -14.83 -37.24 6.11
CA SER A 351 -15.23 -36.79 7.44
C SER A 351 -16.02 -37.86 8.20
N VAL A 352 -15.68 -38.09 9.47
CA VAL A 352 -16.50 -38.86 10.43
C VAL A 352 -17.34 -37.95 11.33
N PHE A 353 -17.08 -36.65 11.33
CA PHE A 353 -17.99 -35.64 11.89
C PHE A 353 -17.84 -34.36 11.08
N LEU A 354 -18.94 -33.95 10.43
CA LEU A 354 -19.02 -32.70 9.68
C LEU A 354 -20.27 -31.97 10.16
N SER A 355 -20.10 -31.00 11.05
CA SER A 355 -21.22 -30.28 11.65
C SER A 355 -20.81 -28.85 11.99
N ARG A 356 -21.77 -27.94 11.87
CA ARG A 356 -21.69 -26.67 12.58
C ARG A 356 -21.73 -26.88 14.08
N GLY A 357 -21.05 -26.01 14.82
CA GLY A 357 -21.16 -25.91 16.26
C GLY A 357 -22.55 -25.47 16.71
N LYS A 358 -22.68 -25.13 17.98
CA LYS A 358 -23.96 -24.82 18.60
C LYS A 358 -23.98 -23.39 19.11
N SER A 359 -25.13 -22.74 19.04
CA SER A 359 -25.29 -21.37 19.55
C SER A 359 -25.13 -21.39 21.08
N PRO A 360 -24.05 -20.82 21.63
CA PRO A 360 -23.79 -20.83 23.06
C PRO A 360 -24.67 -19.81 23.77
N LYS A 361 -24.87 -20.02 25.08
CA LYS A 361 -25.17 -18.93 26.01
C LYS A 361 -23.87 -18.62 26.74
N TYR A 362 -23.45 -17.36 26.76
CA TYR A 362 -22.19 -16.98 27.37
C TYR A 362 -22.33 -16.70 28.87
N SER A 363 -21.23 -16.87 29.59
CA SER A 363 -21.07 -16.56 31.01
C SER A 363 -19.71 -15.89 31.25
N ASP A 364 -19.61 -15.10 32.31
CA ASP A 364 -18.33 -14.53 32.76
C ASP A 364 -17.45 -15.54 33.50
N ILE A 365 -17.99 -16.73 33.82
CA ILE A 365 -17.28 -17.81 34.48
C ILE A 365 -16.33 -18.48 33.49
N LYS A 366 -15.02 -18.34 33.71
CA LYS A 366 -13.96 -18.79 32.79
C LYS A 366 -13.63 -20.28 32.89
N GLN A 367 -14.62 -21.16 32.66
CA GLN A 367 -14.44 -22.62 32.78
C GLN A 367 -14.38 -23.36 31.44
N ILE A 368 -15.27 -23.03 30.50
CA ILE A 368 -15.38 -23.74 29.22
C ILE A 368 -15.29 -22.71 28.08
N PRO A 369 -14.14 -22.60 27.40
CA PRO A 369 -14.00 -21.68 26.27
C PRO A 369 -14.91 -22.08 25.10
N VAL A 370 -15.40 -21.07 24.37
CA VAL A 370 -16.17 -21.22 23.14
C VAL A 370 -15.37 -20.72 21.95
N PHE A 371 -14.96 -21.63 21.08
CA PHE A 371 -14.23 -21.31 19.85
C PHE A 371 -15.14 -20.56 18.87
N ALA A 372 -14.77 -19.32 18.54
CA ALA A 372 -15.53 -18.44 17.65
C ALA A 372 -14.68 -17.99 16.44
N GLN A 373 -15.29 -17.29 15.48
CA GLN A 373 -14.65 -16.91 14.20
C GLN A 373 -13.29 -16.22 14.36
N LYS A 374 -13.17 -15.38 15.40
CA LYS A 374 -11.96 -14.62 15.70
C LYS A 374 -10.79 -15.50 16.14
N CYS A 375 -11.06 -16.70 16.64
CA CYS A 375 -10.02 -17.64 17.03
C CYS A 375 -9.19 -18.10 15.83
N ASN A 376 -9.79 -18.18 14.63
CA ASN A 376 -9.06 -18.45 13.40
C ASN A 376 -8.37 -17.17 12.87
N LEU A 377 -7.03 -17.18 12.93
CA LEU A 377 -6.20 -16.05 12.51
C LEU A 377 -6.09 -15.97 10.99
N LYS A 378 -6.01 -14.74 10.44
CA LYS A 378 -5.84 -14.53 8.99
C LYS A 378 -4.51 -15.11 8.47
N SER A 379 -3.47 -15.10 9.29
CA SER A 379 -2.15 -15.69 8.99
C SER A 379 -2.16 -17.22 8.94
N GLY A 380 -3.24 -17.87 9.35
CA GLY A 380 -3.27 -19.27 9.77
C GLY A 380 -2.99 -19.42 11.26
N GLY A 381 -3.40 -20.56 11.82
CA GLY A 381 -3.31 -20.84 13.25
C GLY A 381 -4.51 -20.36 14.07
N ILE A 382 -4.43 -20.61 15.38
CA ILE A 382 -5.51 -20.38 16.34
C ILE A 382 -5.02 -19.49 17.49
N SER A 383 -5.81 -18.50 17.90
CA SER A 383 -5.67 -17.77 19.17
C SER A 383 -6.93 -17.91 20.02
N LEU A 384 -6.75 -18.00 21.34
CA LEU A 384 -7.83 -18.04 22.32
C LEU A 384 -7.93 -16.75 23.16
N ASP A 385 -7.19 -15.69 22.80
CA ASP A 385 -7.07 -14.48 23.64
C ASP A 385 -8.41 -13.75 23.83
N GLU A 386 -9.25 -13.74 22.80
CA GLU A 386 -10.58 -13.09 22.81
C GLU A 386 -11.73 -14.09 22.99
N VAL A 387 -11.46 -15.27 23.54
CA VAL A 387 -12.48 -16.32 23.69
C VAL A 387 -13.52 -15.94 24.75
N LYS A 388 -14.78 -16.26 24.48
CA LYS A 388 -15.87 -16.18 25.46
C LYS A 388 -16.08 -17.54 26.12
N PHE A 389 -16.79 -17.56 27.25
CA PHE A 389 -16.99 -18.78 28.02
C PHE A 389 -18.46 -19.20 28.02
N LEU A 390 -18.69 -20.51 28.00
CA LEU A 390 -20.00 -21.12 27.97
C LEU A 390 -20.66 -21.09 29.36
N ASP A 391 -21.94 -20.76 29.42
CA ASP A 391 -22.79 -21.03 30.60
C ASP A 391 -22.98 -22.54 30.75
N ALA A 392 -22.47 -23.12 31.83
CA ALA A 392 -22.48 -24.56 32.09
C ALA A 392 -23.89 -25.20 32.06
N SER A 393 -24.96 -24.42 32.29
CA SER A 393 -26.34 -24.89 32.16
C SER A 393 -26.73 -25.30 30.74
N THR A 394 -25.96 -24.90 29.72
CA THR A 394 -26.17 -25.29 28.33
C THR A 394 -25.58 -26.65 27.98
N LEU A 395 -24.59 -27.12 28.74
CA LEU A 395 -23.83 -28.34 28.43
C LEU A 395 -24.70 -29.61 28.34
N PRO A 396 -25.71 -29.84 29.22
CA PRO A 396 -26.58 -31.02 29.13
C PRO A 396 -27.39 -31.11 27.82
N LYS A 397 -27.53 -29.99 27.09
CA LYS A 397 -28.24 -29.95 25.80
C LYS A 397 -27.34 -30.37 24.64
N TRP A 398 -26.03 -30.43 24.84
CA TRP A 398 -25.03 -30.68 23.80
C TRP A 398 -24.44 -32.07 23.99
N LYS A 399 -24.26 -32.77 22.88
CA LYS A 399 -23.61 -34.08 22.89
C LYS A 399 -22.09 -33.92 23.00
N ASP A 400 -21.42 -34.88 23.61
CA ASP A 400 -19.96 -34.90 23.78
C ASP A 400 -19.17 -34.84 22.46
N GLU A 401 -19.77 -35.20 21.34
CA GLU A 401 -19.16 -35.08 20.00
C GLU A 401 -18.81 -33.64 19.59
N TYR A 402 -19.44 -32.65 20.23
CA TYR A 402 -19.17 -31.22 20.04
C TYR A 402 -17.98 -30.70 20.85
N LYS A 403 -17.45 -31.47 21.80
CA LYS A 403 -16.17 -31.13 22.42
C LYS A 403 -15.08 -31.27 21.35
N LEU A 404 -14.30 -30.22 21.16
CA LEU A 404 -13.21 -30.22 20.19
C LEU A 404 -12.16 -31.26 20.58
N ARG A 405 -11.64 -31.97 19.58
CA ARG A 405 -10.64 -33.04 19.72
C ARG A 405 -9.40 -32.68 18.96
N HIS A 406 -8.24 -33.16 19.43
CA HIS A 406 -6.99 -32.97 18.72
C HIS A 406 -7.15 -33.26 17.21
N GLN A 407 -6.66 -32.33 16.38
CA GLN A 407 -6.71 -32.35 14.92
C GLN A 407 -8.09 -32.16 14.28
N ASP A 408 -9.10 -31.72 15.04
CA ASP A 408 -10.31 -31.17 14.44
C ASP A 408 -9.95 -29.95 13.59
N ILE A 409 -10.41 -29.93 12.33
CA ILE A 409 -10.26 -28.80 11.44
C ILE A 409 -11.49 -27.89 11.62
N LEU A 410 -11.25 -26.61 11.86
CA LEU A 410 -12.26 -25.60 12.22
C LEU A 410 -12.36 -24.58 11.11
N VAL A 411 -13.54 -24.49 10.47
CA VAL A 411 -13.79 -23.59 9.34
C VAL A 411 -14.80 -22.51 9.73
N ASN A 412 -14.43 -21.25 9.56
CA ASN A 412 -15.33 -20.13 9.77
C ASN A 412 -16.49 -20.18 8.76
N SER A 413 -17.71 -20.24 9.27
CA SER A 413 -18.91 -20.42 8.46
C SER A 413 -19.67 -19.11 8.18
N THR A 414 -19.40 -18.07 8.93
CA THR A 414 -19.99 -16.72 8.78
C THR A 414 -18.95 -15.66 9.16
N GLY A 415 -19.24 -14.39 8.88
CA GLY A 415 -18.47 -13.22 9.35
C GLY A 415 -17.78 -12.45 8.21
N THR A 416 -17.97 -11.13 8.17
CA THR A 416 -17.46 -10.28 7.09
C THR A 416 -15.93 -10.32 7.04
N GLY A 417 -15.38 -10.86 5.93
CA GLY A 417 -13.93 -11.02 5.75
C GLY A 417 -13.28 -12.12 6.60
N THR A 418 -14.08 -12.99 7.23
CA THR A 418 -13.60 -14.12 8.05
C THR A 418 -14.13 -15.48 7.62
N VAL A 419 -15.19 -15.55 6.79
CA VAL A 419 -15.67 -16.82 6.21
C VAL A 419 -14.54 -17.55 5.49
N GLY A 420 -14.52 -18.88 5.58
CA GLY A 420 -13.54 -19.71 4.88
C GLY A 420 -12.20 -19.86 5.59
N ARG A 421 -11.88 -19.03 6.59
CA ARG A 421 -10.67 -19.21 7.41
C ARG A 421 -10.69 -20.57 8.10
N VAL A 422 -9.53 -21.21 8.08
CA VAL A 422 -9.34 -22.58 8.57
C VAL A 422 -8.30 -22.57 9.70
N GLY A 423 -8.49 -23.41 10.71
CA GLY A 423 -7.50 -23.71 11.73
C GLY A 423 -7.55 -25.19 12.12
N VAL A 424 -6.47 -25.71 12.68
CA VAL A 424 -6.42 -27.09 13.21
C VAL A 424 -6.29 -27.04 14.72
N PHE A 425 -7.25 -27.62 15.42
CA PHE A 425 -7.27 -27.61 16.87
C PHE A 425 -6.17 -28.53 17.44
N SER A 426 -5.38 -28.00 18.38
CA SER A 426 -4.42 -28.77 19.16
C SER A 426 -4.85 -28.83 20.62
N GLU A 427 -4.71 -30.00 21.27
CA GLU A 427 -4.95 -30.13 22.71
C GLU A 427 -3.97 -29.30 23.54
N SER A 428 -2.82 -28.92 22.98
CA SER A 428 -1.90 -27.98 23.62
C SER A 428 -2.52 -26.59 23.88
N LEU A 429 -3.62 -26.25 23.20
CA LEU A 429 -4.36 -25.00 23.41
C LEU A 429 -5.28 -25.06 24.64
N LEU A 430 -5.50 -26.24 25.23
CA LEU A 430 -6.40 -26.39 26.37
C LEU A 430 -5.88 -25.67 27.62
N GLY A 431 -4.57 -25.67 27.85
CA GLY A 431 -4.02 -25.18 29.13
C GLY A 431 -4.69 -25.87 30.31
N ASP A 432 -5.30 -25.08 31.20
CA ASP A 432 -6.05 -25.58 32.37
C ASP A 432 -7.53 -25.88 32.07
N TYR A 433 -8.01 -25.64 30.83
CA TYR A 433 -9.40 -25.86 30.47
C TYR A 433 -9.67 -27.35 30.17
N PRO A 434 -10.80 -27.90 30.63
CA PRO A 434 -11.10 -29.32 30.46
C PRO A 434 -11.39 -29.71 29.00
N PHE A 435 -12.01 -28.80 28.25
CA PHE A 435 -12.30 -28.93 26.81
C PHE A 435 -12.76 -27.57 26.26
N ILE A 436 -12.80 -27.47 24.93
CA ILE A 436 -13.35 -26.32 24.19
C ILE A 436 -14.52 -26.79 23.34
N VAL A 437 -15.51 -25.91 23.12
CA VAL A 437 -16.66 -26.19 22.25
C VAL A 437 -16.76 -25.17 21.12
N PRO A 438 -17.26 -25.54 19.92
CA PRO A 438 -17.39 -24.65 18.78
C PRO A 438 -18.71 -23.85 18.83
N ASP A 439 -18.60 -22.56 18.52
CA ASP A 439 -19.75 -21.68 18.26
C ASP A 439 -20.53 -22.11 16.99
N SER A 440 -21.78 -21.67 16.83
CA SER A 440 -22.60 -21.97 15.64
C SER A 440 -22.05 -21.35 14.34
N HIS A 441 -21.17 -20.37 14.47
CA HIS A 441 -20.42 -19.77 13.36
C HIS A 441 -19.21 -20.58 12.89
N ILE A 442 -18.95 -21.75 13.49
CA ILE A 442 -17.81 -22.61 13.19
C ILE A 442 -18.30 -23.95 12.71
N SER A 443 -17.76 -24.42 11.58
CA SER A 443 -17.93 -25.78 11.11
C SER A 443 -16.74 -26.62 11.57
N VAL A 444 -17.04 -27.74 12.22
CA VAL A 444 -16.04 -28.72 12.64
C VAL A 444 -16.00 -29.85 11.63
N VAL A 445 -14.79 -30.12 11.14
CA VAL A 445 -14.45 -31.19 10.23
C VAL A 445 -13.52 -32.13 10.99
N ARG A 446 -14.01 -33.31 11.33
CA ARG A 446 -13.25 -34.38 11.97
C ARG A 446 -13.07 -35.50 10.98
N LEU A 447 -11.82 -35.81 10.65
CA LEU A 447 -11.50 -36.82 9.64
C LEU A 447 -11.46 -38.23 10.24
N SER A 448 -11.57 -39.23 9.37
CA SER A 448 -11.11 -40.58 9.68
C SER A 448 -9.61 -40.57 9.98
N SER A 449 -9.12 -41.51 10.80
CA SER A 449 -7.69 -41.60 11.16
C SER A 449 -6.78 -41.96 9.98
N ALA A 450 -7.39 -42.35 8.86
CA ALA A 450 -6.69 -42.74 7.66
C ALA A 450 -6.24 -41.51 6.83
N CYS A 451 -6.76 -40.30 7.09
CA CYS A 451 -6.31 -39.06 6.45
C CYS A 451 -5.39 -38.26 7.37
N ASN A 452 -4.40 -37.56 6.82
CA ASN A 452 -3.61 -36.58 7.55
C ASN A 452 -4.39 -35.25 7.65
N PRO A 453 -4.80 -34.79 8.85
CA PRO A 453 -5.58 -33.56 8.99
C PRO A 453 -4.82 -32.29 8.61
N LEU A 454 -3.50 -32.28 8.75
CA LEU A 454 -2.66 -31.15 8.33
C LEU A 454 -2.66 -31.02 6.81
N TYR A 455 -2.62 -32.13 6.07
CA TYR A 455 -2.73 -32.09 4.60
C TYR A 455 -4.08 -31.50 4.17
N ILE A 456 -5.19 -31.95 4.77
CA ILE A 456 -6.52 -31.42 4.45
C ILE A 456 -6.64 -29.95 4.85
N PHE A 457 -6.02 -29.52 5.96
CA PHE A 457 -5.91 -28.12 6.32
C PHE A 457 -5.21 -27.28 5.23
N GLU A 458 -4.10 -27.77 4.69
CA GLU A 458 -3.37 -27.07 3.62
C GLU A 458 -4.18 -27.02 2.31
N VAL A 459 -4.87 -28.11 1.95
CA VAL A 459 -5.79 -28.12 0.79
C VAL A 459 -6.93 -27.13 0.99
N LEU A 460 -7.58 -27.13 2.15
CA LEU A 460 -8.67 -26.19 2.44
C LEU A 460 -8.19 -24.74 2.48
N SER A 461 -6.92 -24.52 2.84
CA SER A 461 -6.28 -23.20 2.83
C SER A 461 -5.73 -22.78 1.46
N SER A 462 -5.75 -23.68 0.47
CA SER A 462 -5.26 -23.40 -0.88
C SER A 462 -6.14 -22.39 -1.61
N TYR A 463 -5.54 -21.71 -2.58
CA TYR A 463 -6.22 -20.68 -3.36
C TYR A 463 -7.43 -21.24 -4.14
N ALA A 464 -7.28 -22.41 -4.76
CA ALA A 464 -8.35 -23.08 -5.50
C ALA A 464 -9.59 -23.32 -4.62
N VAL A 465 -9.39 -23.85 -3.41
CA VAL A 465 -10.50 -24.15 -2.50
C VAL A 465 -11.09 -22.87 -1.89
N GLN A 466 -10.26 -21.90 -1.51
CA GLN A 466 -10.75 -20.63 -0.95
C GLN A 466 -11.58 -19.83 -1.98
N ASN A 467 -11.20 -19.85 -3.25
CA ASN A 467 -12.02 -19.27 -4.33
C ASN A 467 -13.35 -20.00 -4.48
N TYR A 468 -13.34 -21.34 -4.52
CA TYR A 468 -14.59 -22.11 -4.56
C TYR A 468 -15.51 -21.77 -3.38
N ILE A 469 -14.96 -21.63 -2.17
CA ILE A 469 -15.71 -21.23 -0.99
C ILE A 469 -16.33 -19.85 -1.21
N GLU A 470 -15.54 -18.85 -1.63
CA GLU A 470 -16.00 -17.46 -1.86
C GLU A 470 -17.11 -17.39 -2.92
N ASP A 471 -16.96 -18.13 -4.02
CA ASP A 471 -17.93 -18.17 -5.13
C ASP A 471 -19.25 -18.87 -4.75
N ASN A 472 -19.22 -19.71 -3.71
CA ASN A 472 -20.38 -20.48 -3.25
C ASN A 472 -20.93 -19.99 -1.89
N LEU A 473 -20.54 -18.79 -1.45
CA LEU A 473 -21.14 -18.16 -0.27
C LEU A 473 -22.59 -17.74 -0.56
N ALA A 474 -23.47 -18.00 0.39
CA ALA A 474 -24.85 -17.54 0.34
C ALA A 474 -25.02 -16.21 1.08
N GLY A 475 -26.03 -15.42 0.70
CA GLY A 475 -26.42 -14.18 1.37
C GLY A 475 -25.98 -12.91 0.63
N SER A 476 -26.29 -11.74 1.21
CA SER A 476 -25.97 -10.42 0.65
C SER A 476 -24.63 -9.88 1.19
N THR A 477 -24.17 -8.74 0.68
CA THR A 477 -22.85 -8.13 0.97
C THR A 477 -22.46 -8.07 2.45
N ASN A 478 -23.43 -7.94 3.36
CA ASN A 478 -23.18 -7.82 4.81
C ASN A 478 -23.48 -9.09 5.63
N GLN A 479 -23.96 -10.16 4.99
CA GLN A 479 -24.33 -11.43 5.66
C GLN A 479 -23.97 -12.62 4.75
N LYS A 480 -22.67 -12.78 4.46
CA LYS A 480 -22.16 -13.95 3.75
C LYS A 480 -22.04 -15.17 4.68
N GLU A 481 -22.47 -16.33 4.19
CA GLU A 481 -22.49 -17.58 4.93
C GLU A 481 -22.05 -18.78 4.07
N LEU A 482 -21.17 -19.61 4.61
CA LEU A 482 -20.75 -20.89 4.04
C LEU A 482 -21.60 -22.02 4.62
N TYR A 483 -22.60 -22.51 3.89
CA TYR A 483 -23.41 -23.63 4.35
C TYR A 483 -22.59 -24.92 4.52
N ILE A 484 -22.95 -25.72 5.53
CA ILE A 484 -22.26 -26.99 5.83
C ILE A 484 -22.31 -27.98 4.65
N GLY A 485 -23.42 -27.95 3.88
CA GLY A 485 -23.55 -28.76 2.66
C GLY A 485 -22.61 -28.31 1.54
N THR A 486 -22.38 -27.00 1.40
CA THR A 486 -21.38 -26.45 0.47
C THR A 486 -19.98 -26.87 0.90
N LEU A 487 -19.63 -26.70 2.18
CA LEU A 487 -18.34 -27.16 2.72
C LEU A 487 -18.11 -28.66 2.49
N GLY A 488 -19.14 -29.49 2.71
CA GLY A 488 -19.05 -30.94 2.47
C GLY A 488 -18.85 -31.34 1.01
N ARG A 489 -19.22 -30.48 0.05
CA ARG A 489 -19.06 -30.71 -1.41
C ARG A 489 -17.73 -30.20 -1.96
N VAL A 490 -16.89 -29.55 -1.17
CA VAL A 490 -15.56 -29.12 -1.62
C VAL A 490 -14.81 -30.34 -2.16
N LEU A 491 -14.30 -30.21 -3.40
CA LEU A 491 -13.44 -31.19 -4.04
C LEU A 491 -12.02 -31.08 -3.50
N LEU A 492 -11.46 -32.22 -3.13
CA LEU A 492 -10.12 -32.33 -2.59
C LEU A 492 -9.34 -33.35 -3.43
N PRO A 493 -8.10 -33.03 -3.83
CA PRO A 493 -7.19 -34.04 -4.35
C PRO A 493 -6.67 -34.85 -3.15
N LEU A 494 -6.81 -36.17 -3.19
CA LEU A 494 -6.40 -37.07 -2.13
C LEU A 494 -5.22 -37.92 -2.60
N PRO A 495 -4.01 -37.75 -2.02
CA PRO A 495 -2.88 -38.66 -2.19
C PRO A 495 -3.00 -39.89 -1.28
N PRO A 496 -2.14 -40.91 -1.47
CA PRO A 496 -1.87 -41.90 -0.44
C PRO A 496 -1.36 -41.26 0.87
N LEU A 497 -1.63 -41.89 2.03
CA LEU A 497 -1.34 -41.30 3.34
C LEU A 497 0.17 -41.01 3.56
N ALA A 498 1.05 -41.87 3.04
CA ALA A 498 2.49 -41.66 3.12
C ALA A 498 2.92 -40.38 2.40
N GLU A 499 2.37 -40.15 1.21
CA GLU A 499 2.62 -38.94 0.42
C GLU A 499 2.04 -37.68 1.09
N GLN A 500 0.84 -37.75 1.66
CA GLN A 500 0.26 -36.64 2.43
C GLN A 500 1.22 -36.16 3.53
N LYS A 501 1.87 -37.08 4.26
CA LYS A 501 2.87 -36.74 5.30
C LYS A 501 4.11 -36.09 4.71
N LYS A 502 4.63 -36.60 3.58
CA LYS A 502 5.78 -36.01 2.87
C LYS A 502 5.47 -34.58 2.40
N ILE A 503 4.28 -34.35 1.85
CA ILE A 503 3.81 -33.04 1.42
C ILE A 503 3.77 -32.06 2.60
N VAL A 504 3.11 -32.44 3.70
CA VAL A 504 3.02 -31.58 4.90
C VAL A 504 4.41 -31.23 5.42
N HIS A 505 5.30 -32.21 5.54
CA HIS A 505 6.67 -31.98 5.97
C HIS A 505 7.41 -31.00 5.05
N LYS A 506 7.23 -31.13 3.73
CA LYS A 506 7.87 -30.24 2.77
C LYS A 506 7.32 -28.81 2.83
N ILE A 507 6.01 -28.65 3.06
CA ILE A 507 5.38 -27.33 3.29
C ILE A 507 5.98 -26.66 4.53
N GLU A 508 6.12 -27.41 5.63
CA GLU A 508 6.71 -26.90 6.88
C GLU A 508 8.18 -26.49 6.68
N GLU A 509 8.97 -27.30 5.97
CA GLU A 509 10.35 -27.00 5.62
C GLU A 509 10.46 -25.68 4.85
N VAL A 510 9.66 -25.51 3.80
CA VAL A 510 9.66 -24.28 2.97
C VAL A 510 9.17 -23.07 3.77
N ALA A 511 8.11 -23.23 4.56
CA ALA A 511 7.59 -22.16 5.41
C ALA A 511 8.62 -21.68 6.45
N SER A 512 9.46 -22.58 6.98
CA SER A 512 10.53 -22.24 7.91
C SER A 512 11.65 -21.39 7.28
N ILE A 513 11.86 -21.51 5.97
CA ILE A 513 12.80 -20.67 5.23
C ILE A 513 12.20 -19.28 5.00
N MET A 514 10.88 -19.21 4.74
CA MET A 514 10.16 -17.96 4.48
C MET A 514 9.97 -17.07 5.73
N SER A 515 10.06 -17.65 6.93
CA SER A 515 9.92 -16.95 8.21
C SER A 515 11.24 -16.42 8.79
N ARG A 516 12.38 -16.82 8.22
CA ARG A 516 13.69 -16.20 8.44
C ARG A 516 13.79 -14.89 7.63
#